data_AF-A0A839CQT1-F1
#
_entry.id   AF-A0A839CQT1-F1
#
_cell.length_a   1.000
_cell.length_b   1.000
_cell.length_c   1.000
_cell.angle_alpha   90.00
_cell.angle_beta   90.00
_cell.angle_gamma   90.00
#
_symmetry.space_group_name_H-M   'P 1'
#
loop_
_entity.id
_entity.type
_entity.pdbx_description
1 polymer ?
#
loop_
_entity_poly.entity_id
_entity_poly.type
_entity_poly.pdbx_seq_one_letter_code
_entity_poly.pdbx_strand_id
1 'polypeptide(L)'
;MSEHIPEIFSASELNAQDMSNKEPVAPKDVSTSSPTSNAENTKQQSANSAEPSSEGGSDNKADWQNGFSATEVEVLGSLVKRREELDTREKDISLKENVLKVTEKRIQQKIDALQNLITQAQSILDKYNEKRNQEILTLVKIYENMKPKDAARIFDELEMPILVEVSSQMKEAKLAAILGLMSSDRAKDLTIELANRRKIDLSNFN
;
A
#
# COMPACT_ATOMS: atom_id res chain seq x y z
N MET A 1 -26.26 36.57 -32.78
CA MET A 1 -25.64 37.24 -31.62
C MET A 1 -24.54 36.33 -31.14
N SER A 2 -23.30 36.82 -31.23
CA SER A 2 -22.07 36.07 -30.95
C SER A 2 -22.00 35.64 -29.49
N GLU A 3 -21.80 34.34 -29.26
CA GLU A 3 -21.32 33.84 -27.97
C GLU A 3 -19.80 33.95 -27.95
N HIS A 4 -19.32 34.79 -27.05
CA HIS A 4 -17.92 35.13 -26.83
C HIS A 4 -17.40 34.20 -25.73
N ILE A 5 -16.70 33.13 -26.12
CA ILE A 5 -15.95 32.27 -25.21
C ILE A 5 -14.56 32.92 -25.06
N PRO A 6 -14.13 33.35 -23.87
CA PRO A 6 -12.78 33.88 -23.71
C PRO A 6 -11.76 32.75 -23.78
N GLU A 7 -10.80 32.91 -24.71
CA GLU A 7 -9.59 32.12 -24.82
C GLU A 7 -8.79 32.17 -23.51
N ILE A 8 -8.68 31.02 -22.85
CA ILE A 8 -7.64 30.79 -21.84
C ILE A 8 -6.35 30.39 -22.57
N PHE A 9 -5.56 31.44 -22.84
CA PHE A 9 -4.11 31.52 -22.81
C PHE A 9 -3.29 30.28 -23.19
N SER A 10 -2.71 30.41 -24.39
CA SER A 10 -1.43 29.92 -24.88
C SER A 10 -0.41 29.48 -23.82
N ALA A 11 0.22 28.35 -24.14
CA ALA A 11 1.44 27.86 -23.52
C ALA A 11 2.60 28.85 -23.65
N SER A 12 3.16 29.28 -22.52
CA SER A 12 4.57 29.65 -22.33
C SER A 12 4.72 30.39 -21.00
N GLU A 13 5.50 29.85 -20.08
CA GLU A 13 6.19 30.49 -18.93
C GLU A 13 6.12 29.63 -17.65
N LEU A 14 6.93 28.56 -17.63
CA LEU A 14 7.49 28.08 -16.36
C LEU A 14 8.97 28.46 -16.36
N ASN A 15 9.22 29.51 -15.57
CA ASN A 15 10.50 30.07 -15.25
C ASN A 15 11.41 29.02 -14.61
N ALA A 16 12.57 28.79 -15.22
CA ALA A 16 13.65 27.95 -14.73
C ALA A 16 14.84 28.85 -14.38
N GLN A 17 15.24 28.85 -13.10
CA GLN A 17 16.53 29.23 -12.48
C GLN A 17 16.22 29.45 -10.99
N ASP A 18 16.88 28.87 -10.00
CA ASP A 18 18.32 28.81 -9.79
C ASP A 18 18.62 27.83 -8.63
N MET A 19 19.45 26.82 -8.86
CA MET A 19 20.23 26.15 -7.82
C MET A 19 21.59 25.79 -8.46
N SER A 20 22.43 26.80 -8.62
CA SER A 20 23.84 26.61 -8.88
C SER A 20 24.57 26.20 -7.60
N ASN A 21 25.23 25.04 -7.70
CA ASN A 21 26.58 24.75 -7.21
C ASN A 21 26.74 23.84 -5.98
N LYS A 22 27.09 22.56 -6.24
CA LYS A 22 28.31 21.95 -5.71
C LYS A 22 28.82 20.82 -6.60
N GLU A 23 30.01 21.04 -7.16
CA GLU A 23 30.79 20.18 -8.06
C GLU A 23 31.38 18.88 -7.41
N PRO A 24 31.96 17.95 -8.21
CA PRO A 24 31.88 16.51 -8.03
C PRO A 24 33.20 15.86 -7.56
N VAL A 25 33.13 14.61 -7.04
CA VAL A 25 34.30 13.72 -6.93
C VAL A 25 33.86 12.25 -7.13
N ALA A 26 34.42 11.60 -8.16
CA ALA A 26 34.35 10.15 -8.41
C ALA A 26 35.42 9.39 -7.60
N PRO A 27 35.28 8.08 -7.31
CA PRO A 27 35.82 7.02 -8.20
C PRO A 27 34.97 5.72 -8.24
N LYS A 28 34.79 5.05 -9.39
CA LYS A 28 35.54 3.90 -9.96
C LYS A 28 35.69 2.63 -9.11
N ASP A 29 35.20 1.54 -9.72
CA ASP A 29 35.57 0.11 -9.63
C ASP A 29 35.54 -0.61 -8.28
N VAL A 30 34.62 -1.57 -8.16
CA VAL A 30 34.72 -2.67 -7.19
C VAL A 30 34.77 -3.99 -7.97
N SER A 31 35.98 -4.31 -8.43
CA SER A 31 36.39 -5.69 -8.64
C SER A 31 36.72 -6.31 -7.29
N THR A 32 36.18 -7.49 -7.10
CA THR A 32 36.44 -8.45 -6.04
C THR A 32 37.93 -8.75 -5.85
N SER A 33 38.45 -8.58 -4.64
CA SER A 33 39.69 -9.22 -4.18
C SER A 33 39.49 -9.80 -2.78
N SER A 34 39.66 -11.12 -2.69
CA SER A 34 39.73 -11.95 -1.49
C SER A 34 40.91 -11.62 -0.56
N PRO A 35 40.78 -11.94 0.74
CA PRO A 35 41.75 -12.78 1.46
C PRO A 35 41.02 -13.76 2.43
N THR A 36 41.57 -14.76 3.12
CA THR A 36 42.81 -15.53 3.10
C THR A 36 42.63 -16.65 4.15
N SER A 37 43.05 -17.87 3.77
CA SER A 37 43.64 -18.98 4.56
C SER A 37 42.93 -19.68 5.74
N ASN A 38 42.93 -21.03 5.60
CA ASN A 38 43.38 -22.07 6.54
C ASN A 38 42.56 -22.36 7.82
N ALA A 39 42.37 -23.61 8.26
CA ALA A 39 43.10 -24.85 8.01
C ALA A 39 42.22 -26.11 8.19
N GLU A 40 42.51 -27.15 7.39
CA GLU A 40 42.71 -28.58 7.76
C GLU A 40 41.60 -29.33 8.55
N ASN A 41 41.23 -30.59 8.32
CA ASN A 41 41.75 -31.78 7.62
C ASN A 41 40.55 -32.77 7.64
N THR A 42 40.24 -33.62 6.66
CA THR A 42 40.85 -34.96 6.53
C THR A 42 40.29 -35.66 5.29
N LYS A 43 41.25 -36.28 4.62
CA LYS A 43 41.26 -37.05 3.38
C LYS A 43 40.61 -38.43 3.52
N GLN A 44 39.84 -38.86 2.53
CA GLN A 44 39.76 -40.24 1.99
C GLN A 44 38.95 -40.18 0.66
N GLN A 45 39.56 -40.26 -0.53
CA GLN A 45 39.99 -41.49 -1.24
C GLN A 45 38.74 -42.33 -1.62
N SER A 46 38.42 -42.71 -2.86
CA SER A 46 39.19 -42.97 -4.07
C SER A 46 38.24 -43.04 -5.28
N ALA A 47 38.79 -42.77 -6.46
CA ALA A 47 38.36 -43.15 -7.80
C ALA A 47 37.51 -44.44 -7.92
N ASN A 48 36.56 -44.49 -8.85
CA ASN A 48 36.90 -44.89 -10.23
C ASN A 48 35.73 -44.66 -11.21
N SER A 49 36.07 -44.14 -12.38
CA SER A 49 35.23 -44.18 -13.57
C SER A 49 35.06 -45.64 -14.01
N ALA A 50 33.85 -46.01 -14.41
CA ALA A 50 33.58 -47.24 -15.13
C ALA A 50 32.90 -46.90 -16.45
N GLU A 51 33.66 -46.97 -17.54
CA GLU A 51 33.14 -47.28 -18.87
C GLU A 51 32.48 -48.67 -18.82
N PRO A 52 31.35 -48.91 -19.49
CA PRO A 52 30.95 -50.28 -19.81
C PRO A 52 31.48 -50.63 -21.21
N SER A 53 32.44 -51.54 -21.20
CA SER A 53 32.96 -52.25 -22.35
C SER A 53 31.84 -52.98 -23.10
N SER A 54 31.89 -52.89 -24.42
CA SER A 54 31.22 -53.77 -25.37
C SER A 54 31.88 -55.14 -25.34
N GLU A 55 31.13 -56.21 -25.07
CA GLU A 55 31.36 -57.51 -25.72
C GLU A 55 30.11 -58.42 -25.61
N GLY A 56 29.58 -58.83 -26.76
CA GLY A 56 29.07 -60.18 -27.06
C GLY A 56 27.92 -60.77 -26.24
N GLY A 57 26.73 -60.82 -26.85
CA GLY A 57 25.62 -61.65 -26.36
C GLY A 57 24.49 -61.75 -27.38
N SER A 58 24.54 -62.82 -28.16
CA SER A 58 23.55 -63.31 -29.14
C SER A 58 22.09 -63.09 -28.76
N ASP A 59 21.29 -62.82 -29.78
CA ASP A 59 19.94 -63.36 -29.94
C ASP A 59 18.98 -63.13 -28.77
N ASN A 60 18.29 -61.99 -28.83
CA ASN A 60 16.83 -62.00 -28.88
C ASN A 60 16.41 -60.69 -29.54
N LYS A 61 16.47 -60.65 -30.87
CA LYS A 61 15.47 -59.88 -31.63
C LYS A 61 14.14 -60.52 -31.22
N ALA A 62 13.53 -59.98 -30.16
CA ALA A 62 12.22 -60.39 -29.72
C ALA A 62 11.33 -60.40 -30.96
N ASP A 63 10.78 -61.58 -31.25
CA ASP A 63 9.79 -61.85 -32.26
C ASP A 63 8.61 -60.88 -32.10
N TRP A 64 8.73 -59.69 -32.69
CA TRP A 64 7.59 -58.86 -33.07
C TRP A 64 7.21 -59.13 -34.53
N GLN A 65 7.53 -60.35 -35.03
CA GLN A 65 7.18 -60.80 -36.38
C GLN A 65 5.88 -61.61 -36.43
N ASN A 66 5.10 -61.62 -35.36
CA ASN A 66 3.66 -61.77 -35.54
C ASN A 66 3.12 -60.41 -35.95
N GLY A 67 2.96 -60.23 -37.27
CA GLY A 67 2.30 -59.05 -37.82
C GLY A 67 1.01 -58.80 -37.04
N PHE A 68 0.95 -57.64 -36.38
CA PHE A 68 -0.21 -57.22 -35.60
C PHE A 68 -1.48 -57.48 -36.41
N SER A 69 -2.50 -58.06 -35.76
CA SER A 69 -3.82 -58.19 -36.39
C SER A 69 -4.30 -56.80 -36.83
N ALA A 70 -5.03 -56.69 -37.94
CA ALA A 70 -5.56 -55.41 -38.42
C ALA A 70 -6.31 -54.63 -37.32
N THR A 71 -6.99 -55.35 -36.42
CA THR A 71 -7.67 -54.81 -35.24
C THR A 71 -6.72 -54.23 -34.19
N GLU A 72 -5.54 -54.83 -34.01
CA GLU A 72 -4.54 -54.37 -33.06
C GLU A 72 -3.83 -53.11 -33.55
N VAL A 73 -3.55 -53.02 -34.86
CA VAL A 73 -3.03 -51.79 -35.48
C VAL A 73 -4.02 -50.64 -35.36
N GLU A 74 -5.31 -50.89 -35.53
CA GLU A 74 -6.37 -49.88 -35.36
C GLU A 74 -6.45 -49.39 -33.91
N VAL A 75 -6.40 -50.30 -32.93
CA VAL A 75 -6.40 -49.95 -31.51
C VAL A 75 -5.16 -49.12 -31.16
N LEU A 76 -3.96 -49.53 -31.61
CA LEU A 76 -2.73 -48.77 -31.39
C LEU A 76 -2.80 -47.37 -32.01
N GLY A 77 -3.34 -47.24 -33.22
CA GLY A 77 -3.58 -45.95 -33.86
C GLY A 77 -4.54 -45.06 -33.06
N SER A 78 -5.62 -45.64 -32.53
CA SER A 78 -6.58 -44.92 -31.67
C SER A 78 -5.94 -44.44 -30.35
N LEU A 79 -5.05 -45.24 -29.75
CA LEU A 79 -4.33 -44.89 -28.54
C LEU A 79 -3.31 -43.77 -28.77
N VAL A 80 -2.58 -43.81 -29.89
CA VAL A 80 -1.65 -42.73 -30.28
C VAL A 80 -2.41 -41.42 -30.49
N LYS A 81 -3.51 -41.45 -31.25
CA LYS A 81 -4.36 -40.27 -31.44
C LYS A 81 -4.90 -39.73 -30.11
N ARG A 82 -5.32 -40.62 -29.21
CA ARG A 82 -5.80 -40.21 -27.89
C ARG A 82 -4.68 -39.60 -27.04
N ARG A 83 -3.47 -40.11 -27.12
CA ARG A 83 -2.30 -39.54 -26.43
C ARG A 83 -2.01 -38.14 -26.94
N GLU A 84 -2.00 -37.92 -28.24
CA GLU A 84 -1.79 -36.58 -28.83
C GLU A 84 -2.86 -35.57 -28.41
N GLU A 85 -4.14 -36.01 -28.35
CA GLU A 85 -5.23 -35.18 -27.82
C GLU A 85 -5.02 -34.80 -26.34
N LEU A 86 -4.56 -35.74 -25.51
CA LEU A 86 -4.28 -35.51 -24.10
C LEU A 86 -3.07 -34.58 -23.92
N ASP A 87 -1.97 -34.82 -24.64
CA ASP A 87 -0.76 -33.99 -24.60
C ASP A 87 -1.07 -32.53 -25.01
N THR A 88 -1.97 -32.34 -25.98
CA THR A 88 -2.42 -31.01 -26.39
C THR A 88 -3.24 -30.33 -25.29
N ARG A 89 -4.17 -31.06 -24.67
CA ARG A 89 -4.97 -30.54 -23.55
C ARG A 89 -4.12 -30.21 -22.33
N GLU A 90 -3.11 -31.04 -22.02
CA GLU A 90 -2.21 -30.81 -20.90
C GLU A 90 -1.41 -29.52 -21.10
N LYS A 91 -0.89 -29.29 -22.32
CA LYS A 91 -0.21 -28.03 -22.67
C LYS A 91 -1.13 -26.82 -22.54
N ASP A 92 -2.38 -26.92 -23.02
CA ASP A 92 -3.37 -25.84 -22.92
C ASP A 92 -3.72 -25.51 -21.46
N ILE A 93 -3.91 -26.54 -20.63
CA ILE A 93 -4.19 -26.37 -19.19
C ILE A 93 -2.97 -25.73 -18.51
N SER A 94 -1.77 -26.23 -18.77
CA SER A 94 -0.52 -25.68 -18.19
C SER A 94 -0.33 -24.21 -18.55
N LEU A 95 -0.62 -23.82 -19.80
CA LEU A 95 -0.58 -22.42 -20.22
C LEU A 95 -1.60 -21.58 -19.46
N LYS A 96 -2.86 -22.03 -19.36
CA LYS A 96 -3.90 -21.33 -18.61
C LYS A 96 -3.56 -21.17 -17.13
N GLU A 97 -3.04 -22.22 -16.51
CA GLU A 97 -2.59 -22.18 -15.10
C GLU A 97 -1.47 -21.15 -14.90
N ASN A 98 -0.50 -21.08 -15.81
CA ASN A 98 0.58 -20.11 -15.72
C ASN A 98 0.06 -18.68 -15.86
N VAL A 99 -0.85 -18.43 -16.81
CA VAL A 99 -1.50 -17.12 -16.95
C VAL A 99 -2.27 -16.79 -15.67
N LEU A 100 -3.05 -17.73 -15.15
CA LEU A 100 -3.86 -17.52 -13.94
C LEU A 100 -2.97 -17.20 -12.73
N LYS A 101 -1.89 -17.94 -12.50
CA LYS A 101 -0.90 -17.69 -11.43
C LYS A 101 -0.28 -16.29 -11.55
N VAL A 102 0.10 -15.87 -12.76
CA VAL A 102 0.66 -14.53 -12.98
C VAL A 102 -0.38 -13.45 -12.70
N THR A 103 -1.63 -13.66 -13.14
CA THR A 103 -2.72 -12.71 -12.90
C THR A 103 -3.07 -12.61 -11.41
N GLU A 104 -3.13 -13.73 -10.69
CA GLU A 104 -3.36 -13.79 -9.25
C GLU A 104 -2.28 -13.04 -8.50
N LYS A 105 -1.00 -13.27 -8.83
CA LYS A 105 0.11 -12.52 -8.26
C LYS A 105 -0.01 -11.02 -8.52
N ARG A 106 -0.40 -10.62 -9.73
CA ARG A 106 -0.61 -9.20 -10.07
C ARG A 106 -1.79 -8.59 -9.30
N ILE A 107 -2.85 -9.35 -9.08
CA ILE A 107 -4.00 -8.91 -8.28
C ILE A 107 -3.56 -8.73 -6.83
N GLN A 108 -2.84 -9.70 -6.26
CA GLN A 108 -2.34 -9.62 -4.89
C GLN A 108 -1.45 -8.39 -4.70
N GLN A 109 -0.52 -8.15 -5.62
CA GLN A 109 0.32 -6.94 -5.61
C GLN A 109 -0.49 -5.65 -5.63
N LYS A 110 -1.58 -5.60 -6.40
CA LYS A 110 -2.48 -4.44 -6.43
C LYS A 110 -3.24 -4.29 -5.11
N ILE A 111 -3.70 -5.39 -4.50
CA ILE A 111 -4.37 -5.37 -3.20
C ILE A 111 -3.42 -4.83 -2.13
N ASP A 112 -2.19 -5.35 -2.07
CA ASP A 112 -1.19 -4.91 -1.10
C ASP A 112 -0.85 -3.42 -1.31
N ALA A 113 -0.72 -2.95 -2.56
CA ALA A 113 -0.51 -1.55 -2.87
C ALA A 113 -1.70 -0.66 -2.41
N LEU A 114 -2.94 -1.11 -2.63
CA LEU A 114 -4.14 -0.39 -2.18
C LEU A 114 -4.22 -0.33 -0.65
N GLN A 115 -3.94 -1.45 0.03
CA GLN A 115 -3.89 -1.48 1.49
C GLN A 115 -2.83 -0.51 2.03
N ASN A 116 -1.63 -0.49 1.42
CA ASN A 116 -0.58 0.46 1.77
C ASN A 116 -0.99 1.93 1.55
N LEU A 117 -1.78 2.22 0.50
CA LEU A 117 -2.31 3.57 0.28
C LEU A 117 -3.37 3.93 1.32
N ILE A 118 -4.25 2.99 1.69
CA ILE A 118 -5.25 3.20 2.73
C ILE A 118 -4.58 3.49 4.07
N THR A 119 -3.58 2.71 4.46
CA THR A 119 -2.86 2.91 5.72
C THR A 119 -2.08 4.22 5.73
N GLN A 120 -1.48 4.62 4.61
CA GLN A 120 -0.85 5.94 4.48
C GLN A 120 -1.86 7.08 4.58
N ALA A 121 -3.01 6.96 3.91
CA ALA A 121 -4.08 7.96 3.98
C ALA A 121 -4.63 8.09 5.39
N GLN A 122 -4.87 6.97 6.08
CA GLN A 122 -5.26 6.96 7.50
C GLN A 122 -4.21 7.63 8.38
N SER A 123 -2.92 7.30 8.20
CA SER A 123 -1.85 7.93 8.95
C SER A 123 -1.77 9.44 8.74
N ILE A 124 -1.98 9.92 7.52
CA ILE A 124 -2.02 11.36 7.22
C ILE A 124 -3.22 12.01 7.90
N LEU A 125 -4.39 11.38 7.84
CA LEU A 125 -5.60 11.88 8.49
C LEU A 125 -5.43 11.95 10.00
N ASP A 126 -4.85 10.92 10.61
CA ASP A 126 -4.59 10.87 12.05
C ASP A 126 -3.62 11.97 12.47
N LYS A 127 -2.51 12.14 11.74
CA LYS A 127 -1.55 13.24 11.99
C LYS A 127 -2.18 14.61 11.86
N TYR A 128 -3.05 14.78 10.86
CA TYR A 128 -3.78 16.02 10.65
C TYR A 128 -4.74 16.32 11.81
N ASN A 129 -5.51 15.32 12.24
CA ASN A 129 -6.41 15.43 13.38
C ASN A 129 -5.65 15.70 14.67
N GLU A 130 -4.51 15.03 14.89
CA GLU A 130 -3.65 15.26 16.05
C GLU A 130 -3.11 16.70 16.06
N LYS A 131 -2.60 17.19 14.93
CA LYS A 131 -2.11 18.56 14.82
C LYS A 131 -3.22 19.58 15.09
N ARG A 132 -4.40 19.40 14.47
CA ARG A 132 -5.57 20.26 14.72
C ARG A 132 -5.94 20.24 16.21
N ASN A 133 -6.02 19.07 16.83
CA ASN A 133 -6.33 18.95 18.24
C ASN A 133 -5.29 19.64 19.13
N GLN A 134 -3.99 19.52 18.80
CA GLN A 134 -2.93 20.23 19.51
C GLN A 134 -3.05 21.75 19.37
N GLU A 135 -3.40 22.26 18.19
CA GLU A 135 -3.64 23.69 17.95
C GLU A 135 -4.81 24.19 18.81
N ILE A 136 -5.94 23.48 18.82
CA ILE A 136 -7.11 23.81 19.64
C ILE A 136 -6.76 23.75 21.14
N LEU A 137 -6.08 22.70 21.60
CA LEU A 137 -5.66 22.58 22.99
C LEU A 137 -4.72 23.72 23.41
N THR A 138 -3.90 24.22 22.49
CA THR A 138 -3.04 25.37 22.75
C THR A 138 -3.87 26.64 22.93
N LEU A 139 -4.88 26.86 22.07
CA LEU A 139 -5.83 27.97 22.24
C LEU A 139 -6.59 27.86 23.57
N VAL A 140 -7.12 26.68 23.90
CA VAL A 140 -7.80 26.41 25.17
C VAL A 140 -6.90 26.77 26.35
N LYS A 141 -5.63 26.34 26.35
CA LYS A 141 -4.67 26.65 27.43
C LYS A 141 -4.45 28.16 27.58
N ILE A 142 -4.37 28.91 26.48
CA ILE A 142 -4.20 30.37 26.54
C ILE A 142 -5.40 31.01 27.27
N TYR A 143 -6.62 30.62 26.91
CA TYR A 143 -7.82 31.17 27.52
C TYR A 143 -8.05 30.66 28.96
N GLU A 144 -7.71 29.41 29.28
CA GLU A 144 -7.84 28.87 30.65
C GLU A 144 -6.90 29.56 31.66
N ASN A 145 -5.74 30.00 31.19
CA ASN A 145 -4.73 30.72 31.98
C ASN A 145 -4.99 32.23 32.03
N MET A 146 -5.91 32.75 31.20
CA MET A 146 -6.32 34.15 31.21
C MET A 146 -7.33 34.42 32.33
N LYS A 147 -7.50 35.69 32.71
CA LYS A 147 -8.53 36.11 33.66
C LYS A 147 -9.92 35.86 33.06
N PRO A 148 -10.88 35.30 33.81
CA PRO A 148 -12.23 34.99 33.30
C PRO A 148 -12.96 36.18 32.68
N LYS A 149 -12.76 37.38 33.24
CA LYS A 149 -13.36 38.63 32.71
C LYS A 149 -12.82 39.02 31.34
N ASP A 150 -11.52 38.85 31.11
CA ASP A 150 -10.89 39.20 29.84
C ASP A 150 -11.25 38.16 28.76
N ALA A 151 -11.27 36.87 29.15
CA ALA A 151 -11.73 35.80 28.27
C ALA A 151 -13.21 35.94 27.86
N ALA A 152 -14.09 36.32 28.78
CA ALA A 152 -15.52 36.54 28.50
C ALA A 152 -15.73 37.64 27.44
N ARG A 153 -14.99 38.75 27.53
CA ARG A 153 -15.06 39.83 26.55
C ARG A 153 -14.66 39.36 25.14
N ILE A 154 -13.62 38.54 25.03
CA ILE A 154 -13.17 37.99 23.75
C ILE A 154 -14.21 36.98 23.21
N PHE A 155 -14.80 36.16 24.09
CA PHE A 155 -15.81 35.16 23.71
C PHE A 155 -17.12 35.78 23.20
N ASP A 156 -17.49 36.96 23.71
CA ASP A 156 -18.64 37.72 23.19
C ASP A 156 -18.42 38.16 21.72
N GLU A 157 -17.18 38.50 21.36
CA GLU A 157 -16.80 38.97 20.00
C GLU A 157 -16.45 37.82 19.03
N LEU A 158 -16.16 36.61 19.54
CA LEU A 158 -15.71 35.47 18.74
C LEU A 158 -16.84 34.85 17.89
N GLU A 159 -16.49 34.30 16.74
CA GLU A 159 -17.45 33.56 15.91
C GLU A 159 -17.94 32.28 16.60
N MET A 160 -19.24 31.99 16.46
CA MET A 160 -19.90 30.87 17.15
C MET A 160 -19.25 29.49 16.89
N PRO A 161 -18.84 29.13 15.66
CA PRO A 161 -18.22 27.81 15.41
C PRO A 161 -16.93 27.59 16.21
N ILE A 162 -16.07 28.61 16.27
CA ILE A 162 -14.79 28.56 16.99
C ILE A 162 -15.05 28.55 18.50
N LEU A 163 -16.02 29.35 18.96
CA LEU A 163 -16.42 29.40 20.36
C LEU A 163 -16.90 28.03 20.87
N VAL A 164 -17.73 27.34 20.10
CA VAL A 164 -18.22 25.98 20.41
C VAL A 164 -17.07 24.97 20.43
N GLU A 165 -16.12 25.08 19.51
CA GLU A 165 -14.96 24.18 19.45
C GLU A 165 -14.04 24.33 20.66
N VAL A 166 -13.64 25.56 20.99
CA VAL A 166 -12.76 25.86 22.13
C VAL A 166 -13.45 25.55 23.45
N SER A 167 -14.73 25.93 23.61
CA SER A 167 -15.49 25.66 24.85
C SER A 167 -15.71 24.18 25.10
N SER A 168 -15.87 23.36 24.06
CA SER A 168 -16.07 21.92 24.20
C SER A 168 -14.86 21.16 24.76
N GLN A 169 -13.65 21.70 24.58
CA GLN A 169 -12.41 21.09 25.08
C GLN A 169 -11.90 21.72 26.39
N MET A 170 -12.58 22.75 26.89
CA MET A 170 -12.19 23.45 28.12
C MET A 170 -12.68 22.73 29.37
N LYS A 171 -11.97 22.91 30.49
CA LYS A 171 -12.46 22.46 31.80
C LYS A 171 -13.78 23.14 32.16
N GLU A 172 -14.77 22.33 32.57
CA GLU A 172 -16.13 22.79 32.90
C GLU A 172 -16.13 23.94 33.93
N ALA A 173 -15.29 23.87 34.97
CA ALA A 173 -15.19 24.90 35.99
C ALA A 173 -14.70 26.26 35.45
N LYS A 174 -13.77 26.25 34.49
CA LYS A 174 -13.25 27.47 33.84
C LYS A 174 -14.28 28.06 32.89
N LEU A 175 -14.95 27.19 32.12
CA LEU A 175 -16.03 27.58 31.22
C LEU A 175 -17.19 28.22 32.00
N ALA A 176 -17.61 27.66 33.12
CA ALA A 176 -18.66 28.22 33.97
C ALA A 176 -18.32 29.63 34.48
N ALA A 177 -17.07 29.86 34.88
CA ALA A 177 -16.60 31.18 35.32
C ALA A 177 -16.60 32.21 34.19
N ILE A 178 -16.33 31.80 32.95
CA ILE A 178 -16.37 32.67 31.77
C ILE A 178 -17.82 32.95 31.35
N LEU A 179 -18.68 31.92 31.29
CA LEU A 179 -20.09 32.04 30.95
C LEU A 179 -20.84 33.02 31.87
N GLY A 180 -20.51 33.02 33.17
CA GLY A 180 -21.13 33.95 34.14
C GLY A 180 -20.73 35.42 33.96
N LEU A 181 -19.68 35.71 33.18
CA LEU A 181 -19.18 37.05 32.90
C LEU A 181 -19.42 37.51 31.45
N MET A 182 -19.97 36.63 30.61
CA MET A 182 -20.36 36.93 29.22
C MET A 182 -21.73 37.61 29.16
N SER A 183 -22.08 38.12 27.97
CA SER A 183 -23.44 38.57 27.69
C SER A 183 -24.46 37.42 27.73
N SER A 184 -25.65 37.68 28.30
CA SER A 184 -26.68 36.66 28.51
C SER A 184 -27.14 35.99 27.21
N ASP A 185 -27.26 36.76 26.12
CA ASP A 185 -27.69 36.24 24.83
C ASP A 185 -26.64 35.29 24.25
N ARG A 186 -25.36 35.66 24.29
CA ARG A 186 -24.26 34.83 23.77
C ARG A 186 -24.08 33.55 24.58
N ALA A 187 -24.18 33.63 25.90
CA ALA A 187 -24.09 32.45 26.77
C ALA A 187 -25.22 31.44 26.51
N LYS A 188 -26.43 31.94 26.24
CA LYS A 188 -27.58 31.10 25.86
C LYS A 188 -27.33 30.40 24.52
N ASP A 189 -26.91 31.14 23.51
CA ASP A 189 -26.65 30.59 22.17
C ASP A 189 -25.56 29.51 22.22
N LEU A 190 -24.46 29.77 22.93
CA LEU A 190 -23.39 28.79 23.12
C LEU A 190 -23.89 27.51 23.80
N THR A 191 -24.77 27.63 24.80
CA THR A 191 -25.33 26.47 25.51
C THR A 191 -26.23 25.62 24.61
N ILE A 192 -27.02 26.27 23.74
CA ILE A 192 -27.86 25.59 22.75
C ILE A 192 -26.98 24.81 21.77
N GLU A 193 -25.95 25.44 21.24
CA GLU A 193 -25.03 24.80 20.29
C GLU A 193 -24.27 23.62 20.91
N LEU A 194 -23.78 23.78 22.15
CA LEU A 194 -23.13 22.68 22.88
C LEU A 194 -24.09 21.51 23.17
N ALA A 195 -25.36 21.80 23.43
CA ALA A 195 -26.38 20.77 23.59
C ALA A 195 -26.68 20.04 22.28
N ASN A 196 -26.77 20.76 21.15
CA ASN A 196 -26.98 20.17 19.83
C ASN A 196 -25.81 19.28 19.42
N ARG A 197 -24.58 19.73 19.63
CA ARG A 197 -23.37 18.94 19.35
C ARG A 197 -23.33 17.63 20.13
N ARG A 198 -23.66 17.66 21.43
CA ARG A 198 -23.75 16.44 22.26
C ARG A 198 -24.81 15.45 21.75
N LYS A 199 -25.94 15.94 21.24
CA LYS A 199 -26.97 15.06 20.64
C LYS A 199 -26.47 14.36 19.38
N ILE A 200 -25.75 15.08 18.51
CA ILE A 200 -25.17 14.51 17.29
C ILE A 200 -24.15 13.42 17.64
N ASP A 201 -23.28 13.70 18.61
CA ASP A 201 -22.27 12.74 19.06
C ASP A 201 -22.92 11.44 19.56
N LEU A 202 -23.93 11.55 20.44
CA LEU A 202 -24.70 10.39 20.94
C LEU A 202 -25.42 9.61 19.84
N SER A 203 -25.84 10.26 18.74
CA SER A 203 -26.50 9.59 17.62
C SER A 203 -25.53 8.83 16.70
N ASN A 204 -24.24 9.19 16.67
CA ASN A 204 -23.23 8.50 15.87
C ASN A 204 -22.77 7.17 16.50
N PHE A 205 -23.17 6.89 17.75
CA PHE A 205 -22.82 5.68 18.49
C PHE A 205 -23.94 4.63 18.55
N ASN A 206 -25.06 4.83 17.85
CA ASN A 206 -26.14 3.84 17.65
C ASN A 206 -26.18 3.38 16.19
#